data_AF-A0A969KLY4-F1
#
_entry.id   AF-A0A969KLY4-F1
#
_cell.length_a   1.000
_cell.length_b   1.000
_cell.length_c   1.000
_cell.angle_alpha   90.00
_cell.angle_beta   90.00
_cell.angle_gamma   90.00
#
_symmetry.space_group_name_H-M   'P 1'
#
loop_
_entity.id
_entity.type
_entity.pdbx_description
1 polymer ?
#
loop_
_entity_poly.entity_id
_entity_poly.type
_entity_poly.pdbx_seq_one_letter_code
_entity_poly.pdbx_strand_id
1 'polypeptide(L)' 'MNYRNLGRTGVKVAPLALGTDNFANPTSEEESTRILLRALDAGINLIDTSNSYAQGESERIIGHVLAQSGRRH' A
#
# COMPACT_ATOMS: atom_id res chain seq x y z
N MET A 1 14.47 -5.19 -6.39
CA MET A 1 13.65 -4.09 -6.96
C MET A 1 14.58 -2.99 -7.49
N ASN A 2 14.27 -2.34 -8.63
CA ASN A 2 15.05 -1.23 -9.19
C ASN A 2 14.39 0.12 -8.85
N TYR A 3 14.78 0.74 -7.74
CA TYR A 3 14.17 1.99 -7.26
C TYR A 3 14.56 3.23 -8.08
N ARG A 4 13.64 4.20 -8.20
CA ARG A 4 13.80 5.47 -8.92
C ARG A 4 13.62 6.66 -7.97
N ASN A 5 14.23 7.80 -8.30
CA ASN A 5 14.00 9.05 -7.54
C ASN A 5 12.59 9.58 -7.85
N LEU A 6 11.83 9.91 -6.81
CA LEU A 6 10.59 10.67 -6.97
C LEU A 6 10.93 12.14 -7.22
N GLY A 7 10.99 12.52 -8.50
CA GLY A 7 11.40 13.86 -8.92
C GLY A 7 12.80 14.22 -8.39
N ARG A 8 12.91 15.39 -7.74
CA ARG A 8 14.17 15.91 -7.17
C ARG A 8 14.23 15.81 -5.65
N THR A 9 13.42 14.93 -5.04
CA THR A 9 13.26 14.85 -3.58
C THR A 9 14.31 14.00 -2.87
N GLY A 10 15.02 13.14 -3.61
CA GLY A 10 15.90 12.11 -3.03
C GLY A 10 15.18 10.87 -2.51
N VAL A 11 13.83 10.88 -2.44
CA VAL A 11 13.03 9.71 -2.07
C VAL A 11 13.12 8.65 -3.17
N LYS A 12 13.43 7.41 -2.79
CA LYS A 12 13.54 6.25 -3.68
C LYS A 12 12.26 5.43 -3.66
N VAL A 13 11.54 5.35 -4.78
CA VAL A 13 10.29 4.59 -4.93
C VAL A 13 10.43 3.47 -5.95
N ALA A 14 9.69 2.38 -5.77
CA ALA A 14 9.58 1.32 -6.77
C ALA A 14 9.01 1.91 -8.08
N PRO A 15 9.33 1.33 -9.25
CA PRO A 15 8.80 1.81 -10.53
C PRO A 15 7.32 1.46 -10.73
N LEU A 16 6.73 0.70 -9.80
CA LEU A 16 5.31 0.36 -9.70
C LEU A 16 4.80 0.77 -8.31
N ALA A 17 3.58 1.28 -8.27
CA ALA A 17 2.83 1.56 -7.04
C ALA A 17 1.71 0.51 -6.86
N LEU A 18 1.37 0.21 -5.61
CA LEU A 18 0.15 -0.53 -5.28
C LEU A 18 -0.99 0.46 -5.10
N GLY A 19 -1.95 0.49 -6.03
CA GLY A 19 -3.21 1.21 -5.86
C GLY A 19 -4.21 0.41 -5.03
N THR A 20 -4.96 1.09 -4.16
CA THR A 20 -5.85 0.44 -3.17
C THR A 20 -7.30 0.91 -3.22
N ASP A 21 -7.76 1.48 -4.33
CA ASP A 21 -9.17 1.89 -4.51
C ASP A 21 -10.16 0.75 -4.26
N ASN A 22 -9.81 -0.47 -4.68
CA ASN A 22 -10.64 -1.65 -4.50
C ASN A 22 -10.59 -2.27 -3.08
N PHE A 23 -9.72 -1.78 -2.18
CA PHE A 23 -9.65 -2.34 -0.83
C PHE A 23 -10.93 -2.01 -0.06
N ALA A 24 -11.42 -2.99 0.69
CA ALA A 24 -12.74 -3.03 1.33
C ALA A 24 -13.95 -3.12 0.37
N ASN A 25 -13.83 -2.64 -0.88
CA ASN A 25 -14.89 -2.77 -1.88
C ASN A 25 -14.33 -2.70 -3.32
N PRO A 26 -14.44 -3.76 -4.15
CA PRO A 26 -15.08 -5.04 -3.85
C PRO A 26 -14.16 -6.05 -3.15
N THR A 27 -12.89 -5.70 -2.90
CA THR A 27 -11.91 -6.64 -2.34
C THR A 27 -12.05 -6.70 -0.82
N SER A 28 -12.30 -7.90 -0.27
CA SER A 28 -12.41 -8.09 1.19
C SER A 28 -11.14 -7.65 1.92
N GLU A 29 -11.26 -7.36 3.21
CA GLU A 29 -10.10 -7.00 4.05
C GLU A 29 -9.03 -8.10 4.06
N GLU A 30 -9.45 -9.38 4.14
CA GLU A 30 -8.54 -10.52 4.13
C GLU A 30 -7.71 -10.58 2.83
N GLU A 31 -8.37 -10.44 1.68
CA GLU A 31 -7.69 -10.45 0.38
C GLU A 31 -6.84 -9.18 0.19
N SER A 32 -7.36 -8.02 0.59
CA SER A 32 -6.61 -6.75 0.57
C SER A 32 -5.31 -6.86 1.39
N THR A 33 -5.39 -7.50 2.55
CA THR A 33 -4.23 -7.81 3.41
C THR A 33 -3.23 -8.71 2.70
N ARG A 34 -3.70 -9.79 2.06
CA ARG A 34 -2.84 -10.69 1.27
C ARG A 34 -2.17 -9.95 0.12
N ILE A 35 -2.90 -9.13 -0.63
CA ILE A 35 -2.34 -8.31 -1.72
C ILE A 35 -1.27 -7.36 -1.19
N LEU A 36 -1.57 -6.61 -0.12
CA LEU A 36 -0.65 -5.64 0.47
C LEU A 36 0.65 -6.30 0.95
N LEU A 37 0.56 -7.39 1.70
CA LEU A 37 1.74 -8.11 2.18
C LEU A 37 2.59 -8.64 1.01
N ARG A 38 1.96 -9.19 -0.02
CA ARG A 38 2.68 -9.69 -1.22
C ARG A 38 3.36 -8.57 -2.00
N ALA A 39 2.74 -7.40 -2.11
CA ALA A 39 3.35 -6.23 -2.75
C ALA A 39 4.60 -5.76 -1.98
N LEU A 40 4.50 -5.67 -0.66
CA LEU A 40 5.62 -5.31 0.22
C LEU A 40 6.76 -6.35 0.12
N ASP A 41 6.44 -7.64 0.15
CA ASP A 41 7.41 -8.73 0.00
C ASP A 41 8.13 -8.70 -1.36
N ALA A 42 7.44 -8.25 -2.41
CA ALA A 42 8.04 -8.05 -3.74
C ALA A 42 8.94 -6.81 -3.82
N GLY A 43 8.97 -5.98 -2.78
CA GLY A 43 9.79 -4.77 -2.69
C GLY A 43 9.09 -3.49 -3.15
N ILE A 44 7.76 -3.49 -3.32
CA ILE A 44 6.99 -2.26 -3.53
C ILE A 44 7.03 -1.45 -2.23
N ASN A 45 7.36 -0.17 -2.34
CA ASN A 45 7.42 0.77 -1.21
C ASN A 45 6.61 2.04 -1.45
N LEU A 46 5.70 2.01 -2.44
CA LEU A 46 4.79 3.09 -2.77
C LEU A 46 3.36 2.53 -2.81
N ILE A 47 2.53 2.97 -1.87
CA ILE A 47 1.11 2.62 -1.76
C ILE A 47 0.31 3.87 -2.08
N ASP A 48 -0.62 3.76 -3.01
CA ASP A 48 -1.54 4.83 -3.43
C ASP A 48 -2.93 4.55 -2.84
N THR A 49 -3.43 5.49 -2.04
CA THR A 49 -4.73 5.40 -1.34
C THR A 49 -5.39 6.79 -1.22
N SER A 50 -6.62 6.85 -0.71
CA SER A 50 -7.38 8.08 -0.51
C SER A 50 -8.41 7.92 0.61
N ASN A 51 -8.73 9.01 1.30
CA ASN A 51 -9.82 9.06 2.28
C ASN A 51 -11.20 8.75 1.68
N SER A 52 -11.36 8.88 0.36
CA SER A 52 -12.59 8.56 -0.35
C SER A 52 -12.73 7.06 -0.65
N TYR A 53 -11.63 6.30 -0.70
CA TYR A 53 -11.63 4.89 -1.07
C TYR A 53 -12.35 4.09 0.02
N ALA A 54 -13.51 3.54 -0.33
CA ALA A 54 -14.44 2.89 0.59
C ALA A 54 -14.69 3.70 1.88
N GLN A 55 -14.89 5.03 1.76
CA GLN A 55 -15.11 5.92 2.91
C GLN A 55 -13.99 5.82 3.99
N GLY A 56 -12.74 5.71 3.52
CA GLY A 56 -11.54 5.64 4.35
C GLY A 56 -11.19 4.24 4.84
N GLU A 57 -11.98 3.23 4.50
CA GLU A 57 -11.72 1.85 4.94
C GLU A 57 -10.43 1.29 4.31
N SER A 58 -10.11 1.71 3.08
CA SER A 58 -8.83 1.38 2.44
C SER A 58 -7.63 1.82 3.31
N GLU A 59 -7.66 3.03 3.85
CA GLU A 59 -6.62 3.55 4.75
C GLU A 59 -6.56 2.79 6.08
N ARG A 60 -7.72 2.41 6.66
CA ARG A 60 -7.78 1.64 7.90
C ARG A 60 -7.12 0.26 7.72
N ILE A 61 -7.46 -0.45 6.66
CA ILE A 61 -6.85 -1.76 6.34
C ILE A 61 -5.34 -1.62 6.22
N ILE A 62 -4.84 -0.66 5.44
CA ILE A 62 -3.39 -0.42 5.27
C ILE A 62 -2.73 -0.14 6.63
N GLY A 63 -3.33 0.75 7.44
CA GLY A 63 -2.82 1.10 8.75
C GLY A 63 -2.75 -0.08 9.71
N HIS A 64 -3.79 -0.91 9.76
CA HIS A 64 -3.84 -2.11 10.59
C HIS A 64 -2.78 -3.14 10.15
N VAL A 65 -2.69 -3.43 8.85
CA VAL A 65 -1.72 -4.40 8.32
C VAL A 65 -0.28 -3.95 8.54
N LEU A 66 0.05 -2.68 8.31
CA LEU A 66 1.41 -2.16 8.54
C LEU A 66 1.79 -2.20 10.02
N ALA A 67 0.85 -1.90 10.92
CA ALA A 67 1.07 -2.00 12.37
C ALA A 67 1.30 -3.44 12.82
N GLN A 68 0.47 -4.38 12.37
CA GLN A 68 0.56 -5.80 12.75
C GLN A 68 1.80 -6.50 12.16
N SER A 69 2.21 -6.14 10.94
CA SER A 69 3.38 -6.72 10.29
C SER A 69 4.72 -6.13 10.75
N GLY A 70 4.70 -5.13 11.65
CA GLY A 70 5.92 -4.45 12.11
C GLY A 70 6.58 -3.60 11.02
N ARG A 71 5.86 -3.27 9.94
CA ARG A 71 6.34 -2.50 8.77
C ARG A 71 5.97 -1.02 8.85
N ARG A 72 5.49 -0.56 10.00
CA ARG A 72 5.27 0.85 10.31
C ARG A 72 6.51 1.40 11.03
N HIS A 73 7.28 2.24 10.34
CA HIS A 73 8.50 2.90 10.84
C HIS A 73 8.40 4.41 10.68
#